data_AF-A0A315E375-F1
#
_entry.id   AF-A0A315E375-F1
#
_cell.length_a   1.000
_cell.length_b   1.000
_cell.length_c   1.000
_cell.angle_alpha   90.00
_cell.angle_beta   90.00
_cell.angle_gamma   90.00
#
_symmetry.space_group_name_H-M   'P 1'
#
loop_
_entity.id
_entity.type
_entity.pdbx_description
1 polymer ?
#
loop_
_entity_poly.entity_id
_entity_poly.type
_entity_poly.pdbx_seq_one_letter_code
_entity_poly.pdbx_strand_id
1 'polypeptide(L)'
;MLGEGVQVTLFGSRVDDAAKGGDVDLMIEVSQALPEPALVSARIASRVSRAMHGRKVDVLLKAPNLLEQPIHRIAAQHGVAL
;
A
#
# COMPACT_ATOMS: atom_id res chain seq x y z
N MET A 1 -2.44 -15.09 -1.71
CA MET A 1 -2.45 -13.73 -1.13
C MET A 1 -1.32 -13.68 -0.13
N LEU A 2 -0.64 -12.54 -0.01
CA LEU A 2 0.62 -12.42 0.71
C LEU A 2 0.50 -13.09 2.09
N GLY A 3 1.43 -14.00 2.41
CA GLY A 3 1.37 -14.87 3.61
C GLY A 3 1.69 -14.12 4.90
N GLU A 4 2.17 -14.83 5.93
CA GLU A 4 2.64 -14.18 7.17
C GLU A 4 3.85 -13.26 6.91
N GLY A 5 4.01 -12.23 7.74
CA GLY A 5 5.12 -11.26 7.63
C GLY A 5 4.88 -10.12 6.63
N VAL A 6 3.62 -9.76 6.42
CA VAL A 6 3.23 -8.58 5.61
C VAL A 6 2.97 -7.40 6.54
N GLN A 7 3.65 -6.28 6.31
CA GLN A 7 3.34 -5.02 6.97
C GLN A 7 2.52 -4.14 6.03
N VAL A 8 1.37 -3.67 6.50
CA VAL A 8 0.55 -2.68 5.78
C VAL A 8 0.72 -1.32 6.46
N THR A 9 0.90 -0.29 5.65
CA THR A 9 1.03 1.10 6.13
C THR A 9 0.09 1.98 5.32
N LEU A 10 -0.83 2.67 5.98
CA LEU A 10 -1.62 3.74 5.39
C LEU A 10 -0.75 5.00 5.32
N PHE A 11 -0.65 5.63 4.15
CA PHE A 11 0.11 6.86 4.01
C PHE A 11 -0.64 7.90 3.16
N GLY A 12 0.02 9.03 2.88
CA GLY A 12 -0.55 10.08 2.04
C GLY A 12 -1.65 10.88 2.72
N SER A 13 -2.57 11.42 1.92
CA SER A 13 -3.61 12.36 2.38
C SER A 13 -4.58 11.79 3.41
N ARG A 14 -4.60 10.45 3.57
CA ARG A 14 -5.50 9.73 4.48
C ARG A 14 -4.91 9.40 5.84
N VAL A 15 -3.70 9.85 6.14
CA VAL A 15 -3.17 9.80 7.52
C VAL A 15 -3.88 10.83 8.42
N ASP A 16 -4.44 11.89 7.82
CA ASP A 16 -5.23 12.91 8.53
C ASP A 16 -6.71 12.74 8.18
N ASP A 17 -7.52 12.31 9.15
CA ASP A 17 -8.98 12.14 9.00
C ASP A 17 -9.71 13.47 8.75
N ALA A 18 -9.10 14.62 9.08
CA ALA A 18 -9.66 15.94 8.84
C ALA A 18 -9.43 16.43 7.40
N ALA A 19 -8.54 15.79 6.63
CA ALA A 19 -8.33 16.11 5.23
C ALA A 19 -9.56 15.72 4.38
N LYS A 20 -10.04 16.65 3.54
CA LYS A 20 -11.18 16.40 2.64
C LYS A 20 -10.86 15.23 1.69
N GLY A 21 -11.84 14.35 1.52
CA GLY A 21 -11.65 13.02 0.95
C GLY A 21 -11.03 12.93 -0.45
N GLY A 22 -10.16 11.94 -0.61
CA GLY A 22 -9.60 11.44 -1.88
C GLY A 22 -9.29 9.94 -1.85
N ASP A 23 -8.30 9.52 -2.63
CA ASP A 23 -7.84 8.13 -2.76
C ASP A 23 -7.22 7.60 -1.45
N VAL A 24 -7.11 6.27 -1.30
CA VAL A 24 -6.42 5.62 -0.17
C VAL A 24 -5.07 5.12 -0.66
N ASP A 25 -3.99 5.62 -0.08
CA ASP A 25 -2.64 5.16 -0.40
C ASP A 25 -2.15 4.12 0.62
N LEU A 26 -1.89 2.90 0.14
CA LEU A 26 -1.38 1.81 0.98
C LEU A 26 0.00 1.38 0.52
N MET A 27 0.94 1.30 1.46
CA MET A 27 2.20 0.61 1.25
C MET A 27 2.10 -0.79 1.86
N ILE A 28 2.54 -1.78 1.11
CA ILE A 28 2.58 -3.18 1.53
C ILE A 28 4.01 -3.65 1.42
N GLU A 29 4.61 -3.93 2.58
CA GLU A 29 5.96 -4.47 2.70
C GLU A 29 5.92 -5.97 2.96
N VAL A 30 6.74 -6.70 2.20
CA VAL A 30 6.88 -8.14 2.31
C VAL A 30 8.36 -8.52 2.40
N SER A 31 8.65 -9.57 3.17
CA SER A 31 10.01 -10.07 3.39
C SER A 31 10.57 -10.92 2.25
N GLN A 32 9.73 -11.31 1.28
CA GLN A 32 10.08 -12.19 0.17
C GLN A 32 9.92 -11.51 -1.20
N ALA A 33 10.68 -11.97 -2.18
CA ALA A 33 10.60 -11.45 -3.55
C ALA A 33 9.19 -11.68 -4.16
N LEU A 34 8.71 -10.69 -4.92
CA LEU A 34 7.44 -10.74 -5.62
C LEU A 34 7.64 -10.96 -7.12
N PRO A 35 7.21 -12.11 -7.69
CA PRO A 35 7.44 -12.42 -9.11
C PRO A 35 6.60 -11.56 -10.06
N GLU A 36 5.39 -11.15 -9.66
CA GLU A 36 4.46 -10.37 -10.49
C GLU A 36 3.96 -9.11 -9.76
N PRO A 37 4.85 -8.15 -9.44
CA PRO A 37 4.53 -7.03 -8.56
C PRO A 37 3.37 -6.17 -9.07
N ALA A 38 3.31 -5.90 -10.38
CA ALA A 38 2.21 -5.13 -10.98
C ALA A 38 0.85 -5.83 -10.84
N LEU A 39 0.79 -7.14 -11.11
CA LEU A 39 -0.43 -7.92 -10.98
C LEU A 39 -0.87 -8.05 -9.52
N VAL A 40 0.09 -8.24 -8.61
CA VAL A 40 -0.16 -8.27 -7.16
C VAL A 40 -0.73 -6.94 -6.68
N SER A 41 -0.09 -5.81 -7.03
CA SER A 41 -0.56 -4.47 -6.68
C SER A 41 -1.99 -4.24 -7.19
N ALA A 42 -2.26 -4.50 -8.48
CA ALA A 42 -3.58 -4.33 -9.08
C ALA A 42 -4.66 -5.21 -8.41
N ARG A 43 -4.33 -6.46 -8.09
CA ARG A 43 -5.26 -7.37 -7.39
C ARG A 43 -5.58 -6.88 -6.00
N ILE A 44 -4.60 -6.36 -5.26
CA ILE A 44 -4.82 -5.82 -3.91
C ILE A 44 -5.64 -4.54 -3.99
N ALA A 45 -5.24 -3.58 -4.82
CA ALA A 45 -5.96 -2.32 -5.03
C ALA A 45 -7.44 -2.57 -5.36
N SER A 46 -7.71 -3.49 -6.30
CA SER A 46 -9.06 -3.86 -6.70
C SER A 46 -9.89 -4.49 -5.57
N ARG A 47 -9.28 -5.31 -4.72
CA ARG A 47 -9.96 -5.96 -3.59
C ARG A 47 -10.26 -4.98 -2.46
N VAL A 48 -9.29 -4.14 -2.10
CA VAL A 48 -9.46 -3.12 -1.06
C VAL A 48 -10.47 -2.07 -1.53
N SER A 49 -10.38 -1.63 -2.78
CA SER A 49 -11.35 -0.70 -3.37
C SER A 49 -12.79 -1.22 -3.27
N ARG A 50 -13.02 -2.50 -3.60
CA ARG A 50 -14.34 -3.14 -3.43
C ARG A 50 -14.80 -3.17 -1.98
N ALA A 51 -13.91 -3.52 -1.04
CA ALA A 51 -14.22 -3.49 0.40
C ALA A 51 -14.51 -2.07 0.91
N MET A 52 -13.95 -1.05 0.25
CA MET A 52 -14.16 0.37 0.52
C MET A 52 -15.26 0.99 -0.36
N HIS A 53 -16.23 0.20 -0.81
CA HIS A 53 -17.39 0.66 -1.59
C HIS A 53 -17.02 1.41 -2.89
N GLY A 54 -15.97 0.98 -3.56
CA GLY A 54 -15.50 1.56 -4.84
C GLY A 54 -14.59 2.77 -4.68
N ARG A 55 -14.20 3.14 -3.46
CA ARG A 55 -13.17 4.16 -3.25
C ARG A 55 -11.88 3.73 -3.96
N LYS A 56 -11.22 4.66 -4.66
CA LYS A 56 -9.94 4.39 -5.31
C LYS A 56 -8.86 4.15 -4.26
N VAL A 57 -8.03 3.15 -4.52
CA VAL A 57 -6.94 2.71 -3.64
C VAL A 57 -5.70 2.57 -4.50
N ASP A 58 -4.65 3.29 -4.15
CA ASP A 58 -3.34 3.19 -4.80
C ASP A 58 -2.43 2.34 -3.90
N VAL A 59 -1.78 1.33 -4.48
CA VAL A 59 -0.97 0.34 -3.75
C VAL A 59 0.48 0.42 -4.16
N LEU A 60 1.33 0.79 -3.21
CA LEU A 60 2.78 0.76 -3.28
C LEU A 60 3.30 -0.56 -2.69
N LEU A 61 4.18 -1.25 -3.41
CA LEU A 61 4.77 -2.51 -2.94
C LEU A 61 6.25 -2.32 -2.59
N LYS A 62 6.65 -2.82 -1.42
CA LYS A 62 8.04 -2.93 -1.00
C LYS A 62 8.40 -4.41 -0.84
N ALA A 63 9.39 -4.86 -1.60
CA ALA A 63 9.87 -6.25 -1.57
C ALA A 63 11.36 -6.28 -1.91
N PRO A 64 12.11 -7.34 -1.54
CA PRO A 64 13.57 -7.42 -1.76
C PRO A 64 14.01 -7.28 -3.22
N ASN A 65 13.15 -7.66 -4.17
CA ASN A 65 13.44 -7.60 -5.61
C ASN A 65 12.91 -6.32 -6.28
N LEU A 66 12.41 -5.35 -5.50
CA LEU A 66 11.92 -4.06 -6.00
C LEU A 66 12.87 -2.95 -5.55
N LEU A 67 13.08 -1.98 -6.43
CA LEU A 67 13.89 -0.81 -6.10
C LEU A 67 13.17 0.06 -5.07
N GLU A 68 13.85 0.36 -3.97
CA GLU A 68 13.36 1.33 -3.00
C GLU A 68 13.42 2.75 -3.58
N GLN A 69 12.25 3.33 -3.78
CA GLN A 69 12.05 4.73 -4.17
C GLN A 69 11.79 5.64 -2.96
N PRO A 70 12.03 6.97 -3.05
CA PRO A 70 11.80 7.91 -1.95
C PRO A 70 10.41 7.84 -1.32
N ILE A 71 9.38 7.53 -2.10
CA ILE A 71 8.00 7.37 -1.60
C ILE A 71 7.86 6.25 -0.54
N HIS A 72 8.68 5.18 -0.61
CA HIS A 72 8.69 4.14 0.43
C HIS A 72 9.16 4.68 1.77
N ARG A 73 10.15 5.57 1.77
CA ARG A 73 10.66 6.21 2.99
C ARG A 73 9.64 7.16 3.57
N ILE A 74 8.98 7.95 2.72
CA ILE A 74 7.90 8.85 3.14
C ILE A 74 6.76 8.04 3.79
N ALA A 75 6.33 6.95 3.16
CA ALA A 75 5.30 6.07 3.70
C ALA A 75 5.72 5.42 5.02
N ALA A 76 6.96 4.94 5.14
CA ALA A 76 7.46 4.35 6.39
C ALA A 76 7.60 5.35 7.54
N GLN A 77 7.94 6.61 7.25
CA GLN A 77 8.18 7.64 8.27
C GLN A 77 6.91 8.37 8.72
N HIS A 78 6.01 8.65 7.78
CA HIS A 78 4.82 9.48 8.02
C HIS A 78 3.51 8.69 7.95
N GLY A 79 3.56 7.43 7.53
CA GLY A 79 2.39 6.57 7.49
C GLY A 79 2.05 5.95 8.84
N VAL A 80 0.85 5.39 8.91
CA VAL A 80 0.31 4.67 10.07
C VAL A 80 0.33 3.18 9.76
N ALA A 81 1.04 2.40 10.58
CA ALA A 81 1.01 0.95 10.52
C ALA A 81 -0.38 0.43 10.91
N LEU A 82 -0.95 -0.45 10.09
CA LEU A 82 -2.25 -1.10 10.31
C LEU A 82 -2.08 -2.53 10.84
#